data_AF-A0A920Q5N3-F1
#
_entry.id   AF-A0A920Q5N3-F1
#
_cell.length_a   1.000
_cell.length_b   1.000
_cell.length_c   1.000
_cell.angle_alpha   90.00
_cell.angle_beta   90.00
_cell.angle_gamma   90.00
#
_symmetry.space_group_name_H-M   'P 1'
#
loop_
_entity.id
_entity.type
_entity.pdbx_description
1 polymer ?
#
loop_
_entity_poly.entity_id
_entity_poly.type
_entity_poly.pdbx_seq_one_letter_code
_entity_poly.pdbx_strand_id
1 'polypeptide(L)'
;MGRIPSASRETVPSDQTSEFDQLLASAGSIPQVGPGSILWHVPKAQQLATALNQYLRNDSSLSDKILELAMLVTARENDCMYVWNAHAASARAAGVPDAVVDALRDRTGNAHHGS
;
A
#
# COMPACT_ATOMS: atom_id res chain seq x y z
N MET A 1 4.20 12.71 0.68
CA MET A 1 3.29 13.36 1.67
C MET A 1 2.05 13.79 0.93
N GLY A 2 0.87 13.56 1.51
CA GLY A 2 -0.38 14.10 0.98
C GLY A 2 -0.27 15.62 0.88
N ARG A 3 -0.75 16.20 -0.22
CA ARG A 3 -0.76 17.66 -0.43
C ARG A 3 -2.06 18.30 0.09
N ILE A 4 -2.85 17.55 0.85
CA ILE A 4 -4.11 17.98 1.44
C ILE A 4 -3.99 17.88 2.97
N PRO A 5 -4.71 18.75 3.73
CA PRO A 5 -4.80 18.62 5.17
C PRO A 5 -5.35 17.24 5.57
N SER A 6 -4.96 16.77 6.74
CA SER A 6 -5.46 15.50 7.28
C SER A 6 -6.98 15.52 7.41
N ALA A 7 -7.61 14.37 7.10
CA ALA A 7 -9.04 14.20 7.25
C ALA A 7 -9.47 14.52 8.70
N SER A 8 -10.61 15.16 8.82
CA SER A 8 -11.32 15.40 10.07
C SER A 8 -12.79 15.07 9.90
N ARG A 9 -13.51 14.96 11.01
CA ARG A 9 -14.96 14.71 11.03
C ARG A 9 -15.75 15.71 10.17
N GLU A 10 -15.27 16.95 10.06
CA GLU A 10 -15.89 18.04 9.31
C GLU A 10 -15.58 17.98 7.80
N THR A 11 -14.53 17.27 7.40
CA THR A 11 -14.07 17.20 6.00
C THR A 11 -14.45 15.92 5.27
N VAL A 12 -14.93 14.91 6.00
CA VAL A 12 -15.46 13.66 5.41
C VAL A 12 -16.92 13.86 4.98
N PRO A 13 -17.44 13.00 4.07
CA PRO A 13 -18.86 12.98 3.76
C PRO A 13 -19.72 12.88 5.03
N SER A 14 -20.74 13.72 5.15
CA SER A 14 -21.55 13.84 6.38
C SER A 14 -22.25 12.54 6.77
N ASP A 15 -22.58 11.71 5.77
CA ASP A 15 -23.18 10.39 5.91
C ASP A 15 -22.17 9.28 6.31
N GLN A 16 -20.88 9.60 6.44
CA GLN A 16 -19.81 8.66 6.80
C GLN A 16 -19.05 9.04 8.09
N THR A 17 -19.60 9.96 8.89
CA THR A 17 -18.98 10.38 10.15
C THR A 17 -18.86 9.24 11.17
N SER A 18 -19.80 8.29 11.17
CA SER A 18 -19.73 7.07 11.99
C SER A 18 -18.56 6.17 11.61
N GLU A 19 -18.31 5.98 10.33
CA GLU A 19 -17.20 5.17 9.81
C GLU A 19 -15.85 5.82 10.12
N PHE A 20 -15.79 7.16 10.05
CA PHE A 20 -14.62 7.92 10.46
C PHE A 20 -14.32 7.73 11.95
N ASP A 21 -15.33 7.84 12.81
CA ASP A 21 -15.18 7.62 14.26
C ASP A 21 -14.70 6.19 14.56
N GLN A 22 -15.21 5.18 13.85
CA GLN A 22 -14.78 3.78 13.98
C GLN A 22 -13.32 3.58 13.54
N LEU A 23 -12.93 4.16 12.39
CA LEU A 23 -11.55 4.11 11.92
C LEU A 23 -10.61 4.74 12.95
N LEU A 24 -10.95 5.93 13.47
CA LEU A 24 -10.15 6.62 14.47
C LEU A 24 -10.01 5.81 15.77
N ALA A 25 -11.12 5.24 16.26
CA ALA A 25 -11.10 4.38 17.44
C ALA A 25 -10.20 3.14 17.24
N SER A 26 -10.20 2.53 16.05
CA SER A 26 -9.38 1.36 15.74
C SER A 26 -7.89 1.68 15.52
N ALA A 27 -7.58 2.81 14.88
CA ALA A 27 -6.21 3.19 14.51
C ALA A 27 -5.49 4.01 15.59
N GLY A 28 -6.22 4.58 16.55
CA GLY A 28 -5.73 5.45 17.62
C GLY A 28 -5.35 6.86 17.17
N SER A 29 -4.97 7.04 15.90
CA SER A 29 -4.70 8.34 15.29
C SER A 29 -4.89 8.30 13.78
N ILE A 30 -5.04 9.48 13.18
CA ILE A 30 -5.15 9.64 11.74
C ILE A 30 -3.73 9.55 11.13
N PRO A 31 -3.47 8.66 10.16
CA PRO A 31 -2.19 8.61 9.47
C PRO A 31 -1.87 9.93 8.77
N GLN A 32 -0.64 10.42 8.94
CA GLN A 32 -0.18 11.67 8.31
C GLN A 32 0.56 11.42 6.99
N VAL A 33 1.01 10.19 6.76
CA VAL A 33 1.87 9.80 5.63
C VAL A 33 1.33 8.57 4.92
N GLY A 34 1.84 8.36 3.70
CA GLY A 34 1.49 7.21 2.88
C GLY A 34 0.15 7.36 2.15
N PRO A 35 -0.15 6.46 1.21
CA PRO A 35 -1.39 6.52 0.42
C PRO A 35 -2.65 6.33 1.27
N GLY A 36 -2.54 5.59 2.38
CA GLY A 36 -3.65 5.37 3.31
C GLY A 36 -4.23 6.67 3.87
N SER A 37 -3.42 7.69 4.15
CA SER A 37 -3.91 8.96 4.73
C SER A 37 -4.93 9.68 3.83
N ILE A 38 -4.85 9.49 2.51
CA ILE A 38 -5.78 10.11 1.55
C ILE A 38 -7.14 9.41 1.58
N LEU A 39 -7.17 8.09 1.75
CA LEU A 39 -8.42 7.33 1.81
C LEU A 39 -9.25 7.64 3.07
N TRP A 40 -8.65 8.21 4.12
CA TRP A 40 -9.39 8.67 5.30
C TRP A 40 -10.40 9.79 5.00
N HIS A 41 -10.29 10.48 3.87
CA HIS A 41 -11.32 11.41 3.39
C HIS A 41 -12.58 10.71 2.85
N VAL A 42 -12.51 9.40 2.60
CA VAL A 42 -13.63 8.55 2.17
C VAL A 42 -13.71 7.34 3.11
N PRO A 43 -14.22 7.52 4.35
CA PRO A 43 -14.11 6.53 5.44
C PRO A 43 -14.56 5.12 5.05
N LYS A 44 -15.65 5.00 4.27
CA LYS A 44 -16.13 3.69 3.83
C LYS A 44 -15.12 2.94 2.96
N ALA A 45 -14.47 3.65 2.04
CA ALA A 45 -13.42 3.07 1.20
C ALA A 45 -12.20 2.68 2.04
N GLN A 46 -11.81 3.51 3.01
CA GLN A 46 -10.69 3.20 3.91
C GLN A 46 -10.94 1.95 4.75
N GLN A 47 -12.16 1.74 5.25
CA GLN A 47 -12.51 0.52 5.97
C GLN A 47 -12.33 -0.73 5.09
N LEU A 48 -12.85 -0.69 3.86
CA LEU A 48 -12.74 -1.81 2.91
C LEU A 48 -11.28 -2.08 2.52
N ALA A 49 -10.50 -1.03 2.23
CA ALA A 49 -9.09 -1.16 1.90
C ALA A 49 -8.28 -1.72 3.07
N THR A 50 -8.59 -1.29 4.30
CA THR A 50 -7.94 -1.79 5.53
C THR A 50 -8.26 -3.26 5.76
N ALA A 51 -9.53 -3.65 5.62
CA ALA A 51 -9.96 -5.04 5.79
C ALA A 51 -9.28 -5.97 4.76
N LEU A 52 -9.21 -5.56 3.49
CA LEU A 52 -8.50 -6.32 2.46
C LEU A 52 -6.99 -6.42 2.78
N ASN A 53 -6.38 -5.32 3.21
CA ASN A 53 -4.96 -5.31 3.57
C ASN A 53 -4.66 -6.27 4.74
N GLN A 54 -5.49 -6.25 5.78
CA GLN A 54 -5.38 -7.13 6.94
C GLN A 54 -5.53 -8.59 6.52
N TYR A 55 -6.56 -8.92 5.74
CA TYR A 55 -6.76 -10.28 5.25
C TYR A 55 -5.54 -10.78 4.46
N LEU A 56 -5.04 -10.00 3.51
CA LEU A 56 -3.88 -10.40 2.71
C LEU A 56 -2.64 -10.65 3.56
N ARG A 57 -2.40 -9.82 4.58
CA ARG A 57 -1.21 -9.89 5.43
C ARG A 57 -1.26 -10.92 6.54
N ASN A 58 -2.45 -11.18 7.10
CA ASN A 58 -2.57 -11.93 8.34
C ASN A 58 -3.35 -13.24 8.17
N ASP A 59 -4.28 -13.30 7.23
CA ASP A 59 -5.27 -14.39 7.15
C ASP A 59 -5.21 -15.18 5.84
N SER A 60 -4.52 -14.67 4.82
CA SER A 60 -4.36 -15.36 3.54
C SER A 60 -3.33 -16.48 3.60
N SER A 61 -3.39 -17.41 2.64
CA SER A 61 -2.39 -18.48 2.51
C SER A 61 -1.14 -18.06 1.74
N LEU A 62 -1.01 -16.78 1.38
CA LEU A 62 0.16 -16.26 0.66
C LEU A 62 1.32 -16.09 1.63
N SER A 63 2.51 -16.54 1.22
CA SER A 63 3.71 -16.29 2.01
C SER A 63 4.18 -14.84 1.87
N ASP A 64 4.91 -14.34 2.87
CA ASP A 64 5.52 -13.00 2.84
C ASP A 64 6.34 -12.78 1.57
N LYS A 65 7.05 -13.81 1.10
CA LYS A 65 7.80 -13.76 -0.16
C LYS A 65 6.93 -13.39 -1.35
N ILE A 66 5.73 -13.98 -1.45
CA ILE A 66 4.81 -13.73 -2.55
C ILE A 66 4.15 -12.36 -2.40
N LEU A 67 3.74 -11.98 -1.18
CA LEU A 67 3.15 -10.67 -0.91
C LEU A 67 4.14 -9.55 -1.25
N GLU A 68 5.39 -9.64 -0.79
CA GLU A 68 6.43 -8.65 -1.06
C GLU A 68 6.80 -8.60 -2.55
N LEU A 69 6.93 -9.75 -3.22
CA LEU A 69 7.16 -9.77 -4.66
C LEU A 69 6.01 -9.10 -5.43
N ALA A 70 4.76 -9.37 -5.06
CA ALA A 70 3.60 -8.73 -5.69
C ALA A 70 3.59 -7.21 -5.48
N MET A 71 3.97 -6.73 -4.28
CA MET A 71 4.13 -5.30 -4.00
C MET A 71 5.25 -4.68 -4.84
N LEU A 72 6.39 -5.35 -5.03
CA LEU A 72 7.48 -4.85 -5.87
C LEU A 72 7.12 -4.79 -7.36
N VAL A 73 6.46 -5.83 -7.87
CA VAL A 73 5.97 -5.82 -9.26
C VAL A 73 4.99 -4.67 -9.44
N THR A 74 4.01 -4.53 -8.55
CA THR A 74 3.03 -3.42 -8.60
C THR A 74 3.71 -2.05 -8.52
N ALA A 75 4.69 -1.90 -7.60
CA ALA A 75 5.45 -0.66 -7.47
C ALA A 75 6.20 -0.34 -8.76
N ARG A 76 6.77 -1.35 -9.43
CA ARG A 76 7.48 -1.13 -10.68
C ARG A 76 6.57 -0.78 -11.84
N GLU A 77 5.45 -1.49 -12.00
CA GLU A 77 4.47 -1.20 -13.05
C GLU A 77 3.87 0.21 -12.95
N ASN A 78 3.86 0.78 -11.75
CA ASN A 78 3.35 2.14 -11.49
C ASN A 78 4.46 3.18 -11.27
N ASP A 79 5.73 2.83 -11.47
CA ASP A 79 6.91 3.66 -11.14
C ASP A 79 6.83 4.32 -9.75
N CYS A 80 6.29 3.58 -8.78
CA CYS A 80 5.98 4.06 -7.43
C CYS A 80 7.17 3.89 -6.47
N MET A 81 8.04 4.90 -6.43
CA MET A 81 9.22 4.90 -5.56
C MET A 81 8.90 4.77 -4.07
N TYR A 82 7.74 5.25 -3.62
CA TYR A 82 7.34 5.13 -2.22
C TYR A 82 7.17 3.66 -1.80
N VAL A 83 6.39 2.90 -2.58
CA VAL A 83 6.17 1.47 -2.31
C VAL A 83 7.48 0.70 -2.53
N TRP A 84 8.23 1.01 -3.58
CA TRP A 84 9.53 0.38 -3.82
C TRP A 84 10.46 0.51 -2.60
N ASN A 85 10.66 1.72 -2.10
CA ASN A 85 11.56 1.96 -0.98
C ASN A 85 11.07 1.33 0.33
N ALA A 86 9.75 1.22 0.52
CA ALA A 86 9.17 0.58 1.69
C ALA A 86 9.33 -0.96 1.67
N HIS A 87 9.41 -1.58 0.49
CA HIS A 87 9.27 -3.02 0.34
C HIS A 87 10.50 -3.75 -0.23
N ALA A 88 11.44 -3.05 -0.88
CA ALA A 88 12.58 -3.72 -1.53
C ALA A 88 13.52 -4.43 -0.55
N ALA A 89 13.67 -3.93 0.68
CA ALA A 89 14.42 -4.61 1.74
C ALA A 89 13.62 -5.78 2.33
N SER A 90 12.32 -5.59 2.58
CA SER A 90 11.41 -6.61 3.11
C SER A 90 11.29 -7.81 2.17
N ALA A 91 11.21 -7.58 0.86
CA ALA A 91 11.20 -8.63 -0.15
C ALA A 91 12.45 -9.53 -0.09
N ARG A 92 13.63 -8.91 0.05
CA ARG A 92 14.89 -9.66 0.20
C ARG A 92 14.91 -10.46 1.49
N ALA A 93 14.50 -9.85 2.61
CA ALA A 93 14.40 -10.52 3.90
C ALA A 93 13.40 -11.70 3.87
N ALA A 94 12.32 -11.58 3.10
CA ALA A 94 11.35 -12.65 2.85
C ALA A 94 11.84 -13.72 1.86
N GLY A 95 13.05 -13.58 1.29
CA GLY A 95 13.68 -14.57 0.42
C GLY A 95 13.40 -14.42 -1.08
N VAL A 96 12.98 -13.24 -1.55
CA VAL A 96 13.05 -12.90 -2.98
C VAL A 96 14.53 -12.73 -3.36
N PRO A 97 15.04 -13.42 -4.39
CA PRO A 97 16.46 -13.30 -4.77
C PRO A 97 16.85 -11.87 -5.15
N ASP A 98 18.04 -11.43 -4.76
CA ASP A 98 18.55 -10.09 -5.08
C ASP A 98 18.51 -9.81 -6.58
N ALA A 99 18.92 -10.79 -7.41
CA ALA A 99 18.88 -10.68 -8.86
C ALA A 99 17.46 -10.41 -9.41
N VAL A 100 16.41 -10.91 -8.77
CA VAL A 100 15.02 -10.63 -9.17
C VAL A 100 14.63 -9.21 -8.78
N VAL A 101 14.96 -8.78 -7.57
CA VAL A 101 14.66 -7.41 -7.12
C VAL A 101 15.42 -6.39 -7.97
N ASP A 102 16.68 -6.64 -8.28
CA ASP A 102 17.49 -5.77 -9.13
C ASP A 102 16.98 -5.77 -10.58
N ALA A 103 16.57 -6.93 -11.12
CA ALA A 103 15.98 -6.98 -12.46
C ALA A 103 14.67 -6.21 -12.58
N LEU A 104 13.81 -6.27 -11.55
CA LEU A 104 12.60 -5.46 -11.48
C LEU A 104 12.93 -3.96 -11.45
N ARG A 105 13.93 -3.56 -10.65
CA ARG A 105 14.40 -2.16 -10.59
C ARG A 105 14.88 -1.69 -11.95
N ASP A 106 15.75 -2.46 -12.58
CA ASP A 106 16.51 -2.03 -13.75
C ASP A 106 15.78 -2.29 -15.07
N ARG A 107 14.56 -2.89 -15.03
CA ARG A 107 13.76 -3.27 -16.21
C ARG A 107 14.49 -4.23 -17.15
N THR A 108 15.43 -5.00 -16.64
CA THR A 108 16.24 -5.92 -17.45
C THR A 108 15.49 -7.20 -17.82
N GLY A 109 14.21 -7.33 -17.42
CA GLY A 109 13.35 -8.49 -17.65
C GLY A 109 12.74 -8.65 -19.05
N ASN A 110 12.89 -7.70 -19.98
CA ASN A 110 12.60 -7.90 -21.41
C ASN A 110 13.03 -6.67 -22.25
N ALA A 111 14.21 -6.74 -22.87
CA ALA A 111 14.63 -5.87 -23.97
C ALA A 111 14.24 -6.47 -25.35
N HIS A 112 13.17 -7.25 -25.40
CA HIS A 112 12.58 -7.78 -26.63
C HIS A 112 11.09 -7.47 -26.62
N HIS A 113 10.51 -7.16 -27.78
CA HIS A 113 9.16 -6.61 -28.06
C HIS A 113 9.11 -5.08 -28.25
N GLY A 114 9.98 -4.57 -29.11
CA GLY A 114 9.88 -3.24 -29.70
C GLY A 114 10.66 -3.20 -31.01
N SER A 115 10.16 -3.90 -32.03
CA SER A 115 10.57 -3.81 -33.45
C SER A 115 9.32 -3.82 -34.29
#